data_AF-A0A2M7M0D5-F1
#
_entry.id   AF-A0A2M7M0D5-F1
#
_cell.length_a   1.000
_cell.length_b   1.000
_cell.length_c   1.000
_cell.angle_alpha   90.00
_cell.angle_beta   90.00
_cell.angle_gamma   90.00
#
_symmetry.space_group_name_H-M   'P 1'
#
loop_
_entity.id
_entity.type
_entity.pdbx_description
1 polymer ?
#
loop_
_entity_poly.entity_id
_entity_poly.type
_entity_poly.pdbx_seq_one_letter_code
_entity_poly.pdbx_strand_id
1 'polypeptide(L)'
;YCDWGSRPEYNKTAWLKPEELADIANALALAKRDNGIISHLSQPDKPNPDGTDTWDQEKVKSEIRSRGGSPINFVSDVGIDWDSGAGKTTTVRISGDGGSFSFDGREFKDFFNLRAPANIQIVGLLYNVEKR
;
A
#
# COMPACT_ATOMS: atom_id res chain seq x y z
N TYR A 1 -4.91 21.79 15.87
CA TYR A 1 -5.46 20.43 15.74
C TYR A 1 -4.60 19.71 14.73
N CYS A 2 -3.99 18.58 15.10
CA CYS A 2 -2.97 17.91 14.29
C CYS A 2 -3.67 17.06 13.23
N ASP A 3 -3.61 17.55 12.01
CA ASP A 3 -4.28 17.00 10.83
C ASP A 3 -3.43 15.86 10.23
N TRP A 4 -3.17 14.80 11.02
CA TRP A 4 -2.45 13.63 10.52
C TRP A 4 -3.27 12.99 9.38
N GLY A 5 -2.70 12.99 8.17
CA GLY A 5 -3.38 12.49 6.97
C GLY A 5 -4.36 13.47 6.32
N SER A 6 -4.40 14.75 6.71
CA SER A 6 -5.24 15.75 6.02
C SER A 6 -4.61 16.14 4.69
N ARG A 7 -5.32 15.87 3.61
CA ARG A 7 -4.85 16.09 2.24
C ARG A 7 -5.59 17.26 1.61
N PRO A 8 -4.92 18.40 1.33
CA PRO A 8 -5.56 19.59 0.76
C PRO A 8 -6.28 19.29 -0.55
N GLU A 9 -5.73 18.40 -1.39
CA GLU A 9 -6.33 18.03 -2.67
C GLU A 9 -7.57 17.12 -2.54
N TYR A 10 -7.86 16.58 -1.35
CA TYR A 10 -8.93 15.59 -1.13
C TYR A 10 -9.89 15.98 -0.02
N ASN A 11 -10.36 17.23 -0.04
CA ASN A 11 -11.33 17.73 0.93
C ASN A 11 -10.88 17.55 2.39
N LYS A 12 -9.55 17.62 2.63
CA LYS A 12 -8.92 17.47 3.95
C LYS A 12 -9.23 16.13 4.62
N THR A 13 -9.33 15.06 3.84
CA THR A 13 -9.59 13.72 4.36
C THR A 13 -8.40 12.78 4.24
N ALA A 14 -8.37 11.80 5.14
CA ALA A 14 -7.37 10.73 5.19
C ALA A 14 -7.83 9.46 4.43
N TRP A 15 -8.97 9.50 3.74
CA TRP A 15 -9.39 8.39 2.87
C TRP A 15 -8.43 8.27 1.69
N LEU A 16 -7.96 7.04 1.47
CA LEU A 16 -7.21 6.70 0.27
C LEU A 16 -8.17 6.54 -0.91
N LYS A 17 -7.68 6.90 -2.10
CA LYS A 17 -8.35 6.51 -3.33
C LYS A 17 -8.08 5.05 -3.68
N PRO A 18 -8.96 4.39 -4.46
CA PRO A 18 -8.72 3.05 -4.96
C PRO A 18 -7.39 2.89 -5.71
N GLU A 19 -6.94 3.91 -6.45
CA GLU A 19 -5.67 3.87 -7.19
C GLU A 19 -4.45 3.96 -6.24
N GLU A 20 -4.60 4.64 -5.11
CA GLU A 20 -3.52 4.76 -4.11
C GLU A 20 -3.37 3.47 -3.32
N LEU A 21 -4.48 2.82 -2.99
CA LEU A 21 -4.44 1.49 -2.40
C LEU A 21 -3.88 0.46 -3.40
N ALA A 22 -4.19 0.60 -4.69
CA ALA A 22 -3.59 -0.20 -5.76
C ALA A 22 -2.07 -0.03 -5.82
N ASP A 23 -1.56 1.20 -5.70
CA ASP A 23 -0.12 1.46 -5.66
C ASP A 23 0.57 0.81 -4.45
N ILE A 24 -0.01 0.90 -3.25
CA ILE A 24 0.53 0.23 -2.06
C ILE A 24 0.59 -1.29 -2.27
N ALA A 25 -0.48 -1.89 -2.80
CA ALA A 25 -0.54 -3.32 -3.09
C ALA A 25 0.50 -3.74 -4.15
N ASN A 26 0.64 -2.95 -5.22
CA ASN A 26 1.63 -3.18 -6.26
C ASN A 26 3.06 -3.07 -5.71
N ALA A 27 3.35 -2.06 -4.89
CA ALA A 27 4.67 -1.87 -4.28
C ALA A 27 5.07 -3.08 -3.44
N LEU A 28 4.18 -3.59 -2.58
CA LEU A 28 4.41 -4.82 -1.82
C LEU A 28 4.57 -6.03 -2.76
N ALA A 29 3.72 -6.18 -3.77
CA ALA A 29 3.84 -7.27 -4.73
C ALA A 29 5.16 -7.24 -5.51
N LEU A 30 5.70 -6.06 -5.79
CA LEU A 30 6.99 -5.88 -6.45
C LEU A 30 8.14 -6.22 -5.49
N ALA A 31 8.10 -5.73 -4.25
CA ALA A 31 9.11 -6.04 -3.24
C ALA A 31 9.21 -7.55 -2.98
N LYS A 32 8.07 -8.26 -2.91
CA LYS A 32 8.08 -9.73 -2.76
C LYS A 32 8.75 -10.47 -3.92
N ARG A 33 8.84 -9.85 -5.11
CA ARG A 33 9.56 -10.40 -6.26
C ARG A 33 11.03 -10.01 -6.26
N ASP A 34 11.34 -8.82 -5.77
CA ASP A 34 12.67 -8.23 -5.78
C ASP A 34 12.84 -7.34 -4.55
N ASN A 35 13.52 -7.83 -3.52
CA ASN A 35 13.79 -7.03 -2.32
C ASN A 35 14.84 -5.93 -2.55
N GLY A 36 15.59 -5.99 -3.67
CA GLY A 36 16.65 -5.02 -3.98
C GLY A 36 16.13 -3.63 -4.34
N ILE A 37 14.83 -3.49 -4.58
CA ILE A 37 14.21 -2.23 -5.04
C ILE A 37 13.46 -1.47 -3.94
N ILE A 38 13.46 -1.98 -2.69
CA ILE A 38 12.66 -1.40 -1.59
C ILE A 38 13.02 0.07 -1.33
N SER A 39 14.28 0.47 -1.50
CA SER A 39 14.72 1.87 -1.36
C SER A 39 13.98 2.82 -2.31
N HIS A 40 13.46 2.32 -3.45
CA HIS A 40 12.68 3.12 -4.39
C HIS A 40 11.18 3.19 -4.06
N LEU A 41 10.70 2.42 -3.08
CA LEU A 41 9.27 2.27 -2.75
C LEU A 41 8.78 3.16 -1.60
N SER A 42 9.57 4.15 -1.20
CA SER A 42 9.18 5.18 -0.22
C SER A 42 7.97 6.00 -0.70
N GLN A 43 7.38 6.80 0.18
CA GLN A 43 6.20 7.64 -0.13
C GLN A 43 6.49 8.60 -1.31
N PRO A 44 5.61 8.69 -2.33
CA PRO A 44 5.84 9.51 -3.51
C PRO A 44 5.67 11.03 -3.27
N ASP A 45 4.99 11.43 -2.19
CA ASP A 45 4.73 12.82 -1.83
C ASP A 45 5.83 13.42 -0.93
N LYS A 46 6.92 12.69 -0.68
CA LYS A 46 8.03 13.12 0.17
C LYS A 46 9.40 12.82 -0.42
N PRO A 47 10.44 13.58 -0.02
CA PRO A 47 11.80 13.20 -0.32
C PRO A 47 12.11 11.79 0.20
N ASN A 48 12.80 11.00 -0.61
CA ASN A 48 13.20 9.65 -0.24
C ASN A 48 14.19 9.69 0.94
N PRO A 49 13.91 9.00 2.06
CA PRO A 49 14.82 8.97 3.20
C PRO A 49 16.18 8.33 2.89
N ASP A 50 16.25 7.44 1.90
CA ASP A 50 17.48 6.73 1.53
C ASP A 50 18.35 7.52 0.53
N GLY A 51 17.92 8.72 0.14
CA GLY A 51 18.66 9.57 -0.80
C GLY A 51 18.64 9.08 -2.25
N THR A 52 17.82 8.08 -2.56
CA THR A 52 17.60 7.57 -3.93
C THR A 52 16.36 8.18 -4.58
N ASP A 53 16.11 7.89 -5.85
CA ASP A 53 14.84 8.20 -6.47
C ASP A 53 13.70 7.38 -5.85
N THR A 54 12.52 8.00 -5.74
CA THR A 54 11.27 7.32 -5.40
C THR A 54 10.52 7.02 -6.69
N TRP A 55 10.12 5.77 -6.89
CA TRP A 55 9.33 5.38 -8.06
C TRP A 55 7.90 5.86 -7.92
N ASP A 56 7.36 6.44 -9.00
CA ASP A 56 5.94 6.72 -9.11
C ASP A 56 5.12 5.44 -9.39
N GLN A 57 3.80 5.59 -9.39
CA GLN A 57 2.89 4.46 -9.60
C GLN A 57 3.12 3.76 -10.95
N GLU A 58 3.39 4.51 -12.01
CA GLU A 58 3.56 3.96 -13.36
C GLU A 58 4.88 3.21 -13.49
N LYS A 59 5.96 3.70 -12.86
CA LYS A 59 7.24 3.01 -12.76
C LYS A 59 7.08 1.70 -12.00
N VAL A 60 6.42 1.69 -10.83
CA VAL A 60 6.15 0.44 -10.09
C VAL A 60 5.39 -0.57 -10.95
N LYS A 61 4.33 -0.13 -11.66
CA LYS A 61 3.58 -1.01 -12.58
C LYS A 61 4.46 -1.54 -13.71
N SER A 62 5.31 -0.69 -14.30
CA SER A 62 6.25 -1.08 -15.36
C SER A 62 7.24 -2.14 -14.87
N GLU A 63 7.79 -1.97 -13.67
CA GLU A 63 8.73 -2.91 -13.05
C GLU A 63 8.09 -4.24 -12.68
N ILE A 64 6.79 -4.25 -12.35
CA ILE A 64 6.02 -5.49 -12.18
C ILE A 64 5.88 -6.21 -13.53
N ARG A 65 5.49 -5.49 -14.60
CA ARG A 65 5.33 -6.07 -15.95
C ARG A 65 6.64 -6.62 -16.50
N SER A 66 7.76 -5.92 -16.31
CA SER A 66 9.09 -6.37 -16.75
C SER A 66 9.54 -7.66 -16.06
N ARG A 67 9.01 -7.93 -14.86
CA ARG A 67 9.23 -9.16 -14.07
C ARG A 67 8.14 -10.22 -14.26
N GLY A 68 7.30 -10.08 -15.30
CA GLY A 68 6.25 -11.05 -15.64
C GLY A 68 5.04 -11.05 -14.70
N GLY A 69 4.85 -10.00 -13.90
CA GLY A 69 3.69 -9.81 -13.06
C GLY A 69 2.59 -8.98 -13.72
N SER A 70 1.38 -9.05 -13.16
CA SER A 70 0.25 -8.21 -13.53
C SER A 70 -0.01 -7.18 -12.42
N PRO A 71 0.26 -5.89 -12.64
CA PRO A 71 -0.13 -4.86 -11.69
C PRO A 71 -1.65 -4.61 -11.75
N ILE A 72 -2.21 -4.10 -10.66
CA ILE A 72 -3.59 -3.60 -10.62
C ILE A 72 -3.61 -2.08 -10.80
N ASN A 73 -4.63 -1.52 -11.47
CA ASN A 73 -4.78 -0.07 -11.63
C ASN A 73 -5.73 0.53 -10.60
N PHE A 74 -6.75 -0.22 -10.19
CA PHE A 74 -7.67 0.18 -9.14
C PHE A 74 -8.09 -1.02 -8.29
N VAL A 75 -8.42 -0.75 -7.03
CA VAL A 75 -8.94 -1.75 -6.10
C VAL A 75 -10.47 -1.74 -6.16
N SER A 76 -11.07 -2.91 -6.38
CA SER A 76 -12.52 -3.11 -6.34
C SER A 76 -12.98 -3.66 -4.99
N ASP A 77 -12.15 -4.48 -4.33
CA ASP A 77 -12.50 -5.11 -3.07
C ASP A 77 -11.29 -5.37 -2.15
N VAL A 78 -11.54 -5.38 -0.85
CA VAL A 78 -10.54 -5.71 0.17
C VAL A 78 -11.19 -6.58 1.23
N GLY A 79 -10.56 -7.72 1.54
CA GLY A 79 -10.95 -8.64 2.60
C GLY A 79 -9.86 -8.77 3.65
N ILE A 80 -10.27 -8.90 4.91
CA ILE A 80 -9.37 -9.02 6.06
C ILE A 80 -9.71 -10.31 6.82
N ASP A 81 -8.70 -11.14 7.04
CA ASP A 81 -8.75 -12.20 8.05
C ASP A 81 -7.96 -11.76 9.29
N TRP A 82 -8.41 -12.19 10.45
CA TRP A 82 -7.76 -11.90 11.72
C TRP A 82 -7.83 -13.10 12.66
N ASP A 83 -6.86 -13.16 13.57
CA ASP A 83 -6.78 -14.15 14.63
C ASP A 83 -7.31 -13.54 15.93
N SER A 84 -8.39 -14.12 16.45
CA SER A 84 -9.05 -13.65 17.67
C SER A 84 -8.34 -14.04 18.96
N GLY A 85 -7.50 -15.07 18.94
CA GLY A 85 -6.66 -15.43 20.07
C GLY A 85 -5.43 -14.54 20.18
N ALA A 86 -4.81 -14.22 19.04
CA ALA A 86 -3.61 -13.38 18.98
C ALA A 86 -3.91 -11.88 18.87
N GLY A 87 -5.16 -11.49 18.54
CA GLY A 87 -5.56 -10.09 18.39
C GLY A 87 -4.79 -9.38 17.27
N LYS A 88 -4.65 -10.01 16.10
CA LYS A 88 -3.92 -9.45 14.96
C LYS A 88 -4.57 -9.79 13.61
N THR A 89 -4.42 -8.89 12.66
CA THR A 89 -4.73 -9.14 11.26
C THR A 89 -3.72 -10.15 10.71
N THR A 90 -4.20 -11.21 10.08
CA THR A 90 -3.39 -12.31 9.55
C THR A 90 -3.25 -12.25 8.05
N THR A 91 -4.33 -11.89 7.34
CA THR A 91 -4.32 -11.83 5.88
C THR A 91 -5.07 -10.62 5.36
N VAL A 92 -4.48 -9.93 4.39
CA VAL A 92 -5.11 -8.87 3.61
C VAL A 92 -5.24 -9.36 2.17
N ARG A 93 -6.49 -9.48 1.69
CA ARG A 93 -6.80 -9.82 0.30
C ARG A 93 -7.24 -8.56 -0.42
N ILE A 94 -6.57 -8.22 -1.52
CA ILE A 94 -6.89 -7.04 -2.33
C ILE A 94 -7.22 -7.52 -3.72
N SER A 95 -8.40 -7.16 -4.23
CA SER A 95 -8.86 -7.51 -5.57
C SER A 95 -9.02 -6.26 -6.42
N GLY A 96 -8.65 -6.37 -7.69
CA GLY A 96 -8.72 -5.30 -8.67
C GLY A 96 -8.82 -5.84 -10.10
N ASP A 97 -8.67 -4.94 -11.07
CA ASP A 97 -8.73 -5.25 -12.50
C ASP A 97 -7.60 -6.15 -13.01
N GLY A 98 -6.43 -6.08 -12.38
CA GLY A 98 -5.27 -6.94 -12.69
C GLY A 98 -5.24 -8.28 -11.94
N GLY A 99 -6.26 -8.60 -11.15
CA GLY A 99 -6.36 -9.81 -10.35
C GLY A 99 -6.42 -9.55 -8.84
N SER A 100 -6.05 -10.55 -8.05
CA SER A 100 -6.08 -10.46 -6.59
C SER A 100 -4.73 -10.76 -5.97
N PHE A 101 -4.36 -10.00 -4.93
CA PHE A 101 -3.22 -10.25 -4.07
C PHE A 101 -3.68 -10.74 -2.69
N SER A 102 -2.87 -11.60 -2.08
CA SER A 102 -3.03 -12.04 -0.70
C SER A 102 -1.71 -11.83 0.03
N PHE A 103 -1.74 -11.00 1.07
CA PHE A 103 -0.57 -10.60 1.84
C PHE A 103 -0.72 -10.99 3.31
N ASP A 104 0.42 -11.24 3.98
CA ASP A 104 0.45 -11.29 5.43
C ASP A 104 0.10 -9.90 6.01
N GLY A 105 -0.63 -9.88 7.12
CA GLY A 105 -1.08 -8.62 7.73
C GLY A 105 0.06 -7.73 8.20
N ARG A 106 1.14 -8.30 8.72
CA ARG A 106 2.28 -7.50 9.15
C ARG A 106 3.04 -6.94 7.96
N GLU A 107 3.29 -7.76 6.94
CA GLU A 107 3.92 -7.29 5.69
C GLU A 107 3.11 -6.15 5.05
N PHE A 108 1.79 -6.31 4.97
CA PHE A 108 0.91 -5.28 4.43
C PHE A 108 1.01 -3.97 5.24
N LYS A 109 0.94 -4.05 6.57
CA LYS A 109 1.08 -2.88 7.44
C LYS A 109 2.42 -2.16 7.22
N ASP A 110 3.51 -2.91 7.11
CA ASP A 110 4.84 -2.31 6.96
C ASP A 110 4.98 -1.57 5.61
N PHE A 111 4.48 -2.17 4.51
CA PHE A 111 4.46 -1.51 3.20
C PHE A 111 3.42 -0.41 3.08
N PHE A 112 2.29 -0.53 3.75
CA PHE A 112 1.32 0.57 3.87
C PHE A 112 1.99 1.78 4.49
N ASN A 113 2.68 1.61 5.62
CA ASN A 113 3.35 2.73 6.30
C ASN A 113 4.53 3.29 5.50
N LEU A 114 5.21 2.45 4.71
CA LEU A 114 6.29 2.85 3.82
C LEU A 114 5.80 3.70 2.64
N ARG A 115 4.65 3.36 2.06
CA ARG A 115 4.21 3.88 0.76
C ARG A 115 2.99 4.80 0.79
N ALA A 116 2.15 4.70 1.81
CA ALA A 116 0.92 5.49 1.88
C ALA A 116 1.22 6.99 1.91
N PRO A 117 0.50 7.81 1.12
CA PRO A 117 0.72 9.24 1.07
C PRO A 117 0.30 9.92 2.38
N ALA A 118 0.76 11.16 2.57
CA ALA A 118 0.33 12.06 3.64
C ALA A 118 0.53 11.53 5.07
N ASN A 119 1.50 10.63 5.29
CA ASN A 119 1.75 9.99 6.59
C ASN A 119 0.54 9.25 7.17
N ILE A 120 -0.34 8.71 6.32
CA ILE A 120 -1.37 7.80 6.80
C ILE A 120 -0.68 6.51 7.23
N GLN A 121 -0.90 6.09 8.48
CA GLN A 121 -0.21 4.96 9.07
C GLN A 121 -1.16 4.03 9.82
N ILE A 122 -0.90 2.74 9.68
CA ILE A 122 -1.46 1.68 10.52
C ILE A 122 -0.51 1.49 11.72
N VAL A 123 -1.02 1.73 12.93
CA VAL A 123 -0.22 1.67 14.16
C VAL A 123 -0.32 0.28 14.81
N GLY A 124 -1.52 -0.27 14.93
CA GLY A 124 -1.80 -1.55 15.57
C GLY A 124 -1.58 -2.76 14.67
N LEU A 125 -1.43 -3.94 15.27
CA LEU A 125 -1.39 -5.22 14.55
C LEU A 125 -2.78 -5.74 14.17
N LEU A 126 -3.83 -5.26 14.82
CA LEU A 126 -5.22 -5.48 14.45
C LEU A 126 -5.75 -4.22 13.78
N TYR A 127 -6.20 -4.35 12.54
CA TYR A 127 -6.77 -3.27 11.76
C TYR A 127 -7.80 -3.84 10.77
N ASN A 128 -8.74 -3.00 10.35
CA ASN A 128 -9.77 -3.34 9.37
C ASN A 128 -9.74 -2.36 8.19
N VAL A 129 -10.56 -2.62 7.18
CA VAL A 129 -10.80 -1.73 6.04
C VAL A 129 -12.23 -1.23 6.05
N GLU A 130 -12.38 0.08 5.87
CA GLU A 130 -13.67 0.76 5.71
C GLU A 130 -13.76 1.34 4.29
N LYS A 131 -14.97 1.42 3.73
CA LYS A 131 -15.24 1.96 2.39
C LYS A 131 -16.28 3.07 2.47
N ARG A 132 -16.17 4.06 1.59
CA ARG A 132 -17.09 5.20 1.51
C ARG A 132 -17.65 5.37 0.09
#